data_AF-A0A942GP87-F1
#
_entry.id   AF-A0A942GP87-F1
#
_cell.length_a   1.000
_cell.length_b   1.000
_cell.length_c   1.000
_cell.angle_alpha   90.00
_cell.angle_beta   90.00
_cell.angle_gamma   90.00
#
_symmetry.space_group_name_H-M   'P 1'
#
loop_
_entity.id
_entity.type
_entity.pdbx_description
1 polymer ?
#
loop_
_entity_poly.entity_id
_entity_poly.type
_entity_poly.pdbx_seq_one_letter_code
_entity_poly.pdbx_strand_id
1 'polypeptide(L)' 'MNDHIYERVLEIAKYIADTKATVRAAADHFNLSKSTVHMVVTKWRGF' A
#
# COMPACT_ATOMS: atom_id res chain seq x y z
N MET A 1 -6.48 -12.52 12.79
CA MET A 1 -5.94 -11.43 13.67
C MET A 1 -5.10 -10.41 12.90
N ASN A 2 -4.51 -10.76 11.75
CA ASN A 2 -3.80 -9.80 10.89
C ASN A 2 -4.51 -9.53 9.55
N ASP A 3 -5.70 -10.09 9.36
CA ASP A 3 -6.40 -10.11 8.06
C ASP A 3 -6.73 -8.69 7.59
N HIS A 4 -7.13 -7.81 8.50
CA HIS A 4 -7.37 -6.39 8.24
C HIS A 4 -6.12 -5.61 7.77
N ILE A 5 -4.91 -6.02 8.18
CA ILE A 5 -3.66 -5.42 7.69
C ILE A 5 -3.36 -5.93 6.29
N TYR A 6 -3.55 -7.24 6.05
CA TYR A 6 -3.34 -7.85 4.74
C TYR A 6 -4.31 -7.31 3.68
N GLU A 7 -5.59 -7.18 4.02
CA GLU A 7 -6.60 -6.58 3.14
C GLU A 7 -6.19 -5.16 2.74
N ARG A 8 -5.76 -4.33 3.69
CA ARG A 8 -5.30 -2.97 3.42
C ARG A 8 -4.06 -2.93 2.53
N VAL A 9 -3.13 -3.86 2.70
CA VAL A 9 -1.95 -3.99 1.85
C VAL A 9 -2.34 -4.31 0.41
N LEU A 10 -3.27 -5.25 0.23
CA LEU A 10 -3.79 -5.63 -1.08
C LEU A 10 -4.53 -4.47 -1.75
N GLU A 11 -5.34 -3.71 -1.01
CA GLU A 11 -6.03 -2.52 -1.51
C GLU A 11 -5.05 -1.45 -2.01
N ILE A 12 -4.01 -1.13 -1.22
CA ILE A 12 -2.99 -0.16 -1.59
C ILE A 12 -2.23 -0.61 -2.85
N ALA A 13 -1.84 -1.89 -2.91
CA ALA A 13 -1.13 -2.46 -4.05
C ALA A 13 -1.99 -2.42 -5.32
N LYS A 14 -3.26 -2.82 -5.21
CA LYS A 14 -4.22 -2.79 -6.31
C LYS A 14 -4.47 -1.37 -6.81
N TYR A 15 -4.69 -0.42 -5.92
CA TYR A 15 -4.84 1.00 -6.28
C TYR A 15 -3.65 1.51 -7.08
N ILE A 16 -2.42 1.26 -6.61
CA ILE A 16 -1.19 1.68 -7.31
C ILE A 16 -1.09 1.01 -8.69
N ALA A 17 -1.41 -0.29 -8.78
CA ALA A 17 -1.33 -1.05 -10.03
C ALA A 17 -2.34 -0.56 -11.09
N ASP A 18 -3.58 -0.29 -10.67
CA ASP A 18 -4.70 0.11 -11.52
C ASP A 18 -4.57 1.56 -11.98
N THR A 19 -4.21 2.46 -11.06
CA THR A 19 -4.14 3.92 -11.33
C THR A 19 -2.77 4.39 -11.80
N LYS A 20 -1.73 3.53 -11.70
CA LYS A 20 -0.31 3.91 -11.87
C LYS A 20 0.11 5.07 -10.95
N ALA A 21 -0.58 5.25 -9.83
CA ALA A 21 -0.26 6.30 -8.86
C ALA A 21 1.13 6.11 -8.25
N THR A 22 1.80 7.22 -7.96
CA THR A 22 3.07 7.18 -7.23
C THR A 22 2.84 6.83 -5.76
N VAL A 23 3.89 6.34 -5.08
CA VAL A 23 3.85 6.04 -3.63
C VAL A 23 3.35 7.23 -2.81
N ARG A 24 3.67 8.47 -3.22
CA ARG A 24 3.22 9.68 -2.52
C ARG A 24 1.73 9.93 -2.73
N ALA A 25 1.25 9.83 -3.97
CA ALA A 25 -0.17 9.99 -4.27
C ALA A 25 -1.04 8.92 -3.59
N ALA A 26 -0.56 7.68 -3.49
CA ALA A 26 -1.23 6.64 -2.73
C ALA A 26 -1.25 6.93 -1.23
N ALA A 27 -0.14 7.43 -0.67
CA ALA A 27 -0.09 7.83 0.75
C ALA A 27 -1.13 8.92 1.07
N ASP A 28 -1.23 9.93 0.21
CA ASP A 28 -2.22 11.00 0.35
C ASP A 28 -3.65 10.46 0.22
N HIS A 29 -3.91 9.54 -0.73
CA HIS A 29 -5.22 8.92 -0.95
C HIS A 29 -5.69 8.07 0.25
N PHE A 30 -4.79 7.26 0.81
CA PHE A 30 -5.12 6.38 1.94
C PHE A 30 -4.95 7.04 3.32
N ASN A 31 -4.61 8.34 3.34
CA ASN A 31 -4.27 9.10 4.55
C ASN A 31 -3.23 8.38 5.42
N LEU A 32 -2.19 7.87 4.76
CA LEU A 32 -1.07 7.16 5.38
C LEU A 32 0.21 7.95 5.16
N SER A 33 1.22 7.65 5.98
CA SER A 33 2.54 8.20 5.71
C SER A 33 3.15 7.54 4.47
N LYS A 34 3.96 8.30 3.72
CA LYS A 34 4.73 7.77 2.60
C LYS A 34 5.58 6.56 3.02
N SER A 35 6.18 6.57 4.21
CA SER A 35 7.01 5.47 4.70
C SER A 35 6.20 4.22 5.00
N THR A 36 4.95 4.35 5.47
CA THR A 36 4.02 3.22 5.61
C THR A 36 3.73 2.58 4.27
N VAL A 37 3.32 3.37 3.26
CA VAL A 37 3.06 2.85 1.91
C VAL A 37 4.33 2.27 1.31
N HIS A 38 5.47 2.95 1.43
CA HIS A 38 6.75 2.46 0.93
C HIS A 38 7.17 1.13 1.59
N MET A 39 6.97 0.99 2.90
CA MET A 39 7.21 -0.28 3.59
C MET A 39 6.31 -1.39 3.03
N VAL A 40 5.05 -1.09 2.74
CA VAL A 40 4.14 -2.05 2.10
C VAL A 40 4.65 -2.47 0.71
N VAL A 41 5.07 -1.53 -0.14
CA VAL A 41 5.55 -1.87 -1.49
C VAL A 41 6.93 -2.56 -1.50
N THR A 42 7.80 -2.25 -0.53
CA THR A 42 9.19 -2.73 -0.50
C THR A 42 9.39 -3.97 0.37
N LYS A 43 8.69 -4.08 1.52
CA LYS A 43 8.89 -5.16 2.49
C LYS A 43 7.90 -6.32 2.37
N TRP A 44 6.85 -6.21 1.56
CA TRP A 44 5.91 -7.33 1.40
C TRP A 44 6.56 -8.46 0.60
N ARG A 45 7.32 -9.29 1.32
CA ARG A 45 7.84 -10.59 0.85
C ARG A 45 6.77 -11.65 1.14
N GLY A 46 5.71 -11.61 0.35
CA GLY A 46 4.69 -12.68 0.29
C GLY A 46 5.06 -13.81 -0.68
N PHE A 47 6.33 -13.86 -1.11
CA PHE A 47 7.01 -14.95 -1.80
C PHE A 47 8.28 -15.29 -1.03
#